data_AF-A0A2N0B597-F1
#
_entry.id   AF-A0A2N0B597-F1
#
_cell.length_a   1.000
_cell.length_b   1.000
_cell.length_c   1.000
_cell.angle_alpha   90.00
_cell.angle_beta   90.00
_cell.angle_gamma   90.00
#
_symmetry.space_group_name_H-M   'P 1'
#
loop_
_entity.id
_entity.type
_entity.pdbx_description
1 polymer ?
#
loop_
_entity_poly.entity_id
_entity_poly.type
_entity_poly.pdbx_seq_one_letter_code
_entity_poly.pdbx_strand_id
1 'polypeptide(L)'
;MNHKKKKGERVILSSFLHTSHIDLAVELKRIMNWEPVYWLSIAIEKEIKAAFPDSVFHSMFEARRGLFPSGEPKIRNRKVDGGFFESLSKHEADFMNILSRSDMDGWCISYEERKELYFGLLDYWASIIEEKGITLALFWVIPHGTETFTLYLVCKYLGIPTLFIEPGIIFEKRYMASASIFDRSSLIRMKKAEFKNKKRVLALNEDSDNYLQRLNSDYGSVTPEYLKKPWGREIAQGWGELKEDLNKFMEVIRTDPFKKARFHMKISRASMKHQDSDFSNLGRFLYLLRSKYRNKKLKKLYRSFCETPDLNSNYVYFAANYQPEATTTPAAGYYTDLYLCLTMLSRSIPTGWKIYFKENMAIFRPLRIIQSVPSQNGKEQS
;
A
#
# COMPACT_ATOMS: atom_id res chain seq x y z
N MET A 1 -1.02 44.79 11.08
CA MET A 1 -1.33 43.54 11.79
C MET A 1 -0.13 42.61 11.67
N ASN A 2 0.51 42.28 12.80
CA ASN A 2 1.67 41.39 12.87
C ASN A 2 1.35 40.02 12.25
N HIS A 3 1.87 39.74 11.05
CA HIS A 3 2.03 38.37 10.58
C HIS A 3 3.07 37.69 11.48
N LYS A 4 2.62 37.08 12.59
CA LYS A 4 3.41 36.04 13.25
C LYS A 4 3.78 35.03 12.16
N LYS A 5 5.05 35.01 11.72
CA LYS A 5 5.57 33.96 10.83
C LYS A 5 5.17 32.64 11.46
N LYS A 6 4.28 31.91 10.79
CA LYS A 6 3.83 30.59 11.23
C LYS A 6 5.10 29.75 11.41
N LYS A 7 5.30 29.19 12.60
CA LYS A 7 6.44 28.31 12.88
C LYS A 7 6.39 27.19 11.82
N GLY A 8 7.50 26.96 11.12
CA GLY A 8 7.57 25.93 10.08
C GLY A 8 7.31 24.54 10.66
N GLU A 9 6.76 23.65 9.84
CA GLU A 9 6.53 22.26 10.21
C GLU A 9 7.79 21.44 9.90
N ARG A 10 8.12 20.48 10.76
CA ARG A 10 9.16 19.47 10.51
C ARG A 10 8.47 18.18 10.12
N VAL A 11 8.73 17.72 8.90
CA VAL A 11 7.85 16.80 8.19
C VAL A 11 8.54 15.46 7.96
N ILE A 12 7.81 14.37 8.23
CA ILE A 12 8.12 13.04 7.67
C ILE A 12 7.41 12.91 6.33
N LEU A 13 8.15 12.58 5.27
CA LEU A 13 7.62 12.26 3.95
C LEU A 13 7.69 10.75 3.72
N SER A 14 6.53 10.11 3.56
CA SER A 14 6.42 8.66 3.41
C SER A 14 5.83 8.28 2.05
N SER A 15 6.43 7.25 1.42
CA SER A 15 6.04 6.76 0.09
C SER A 15 6.25 7.78 -1.04
N PHE A 16 7.21 8.70 -0.87
CA PHE A 16 7.60 9.64 -1.93
C PHE A 16 8.64 8.97 -2.84
N LEU A 17 8.19 8.35 -3.92
CA LEU A 17 8.99 7.40 -4.73
C LEU A 17 9.62 7.94 -6.03
N HIS A 18 9.25 9.14 -6.47
CA HIS A 18 9.65 9.69 -7.77
C HIS A 18 10.34 11.04 -7.61
N THR A 19 11.19 11.42 -8.58
CA THR A 19 11.90 12.71 -8.57
C THR A 19 10.93 13.89 -8.55
N SER A 20 9.78 13.79 -9.21
CA SER A 20 8.71 14.80 -9.13
C SER A 20 8.18 15.04 -7.71
N HIS A 21 8.31 14.08 -6.80
CA HIS A 21 7.95 14.26 -5.40
C HIS A 21 9.00 15.08 -4.64
N ILE A 22 10.26 15.10 -5.11
CA ILE A 22 11.29 16.01 -4.59
C ILE A 22 10.94 17.43 -4.97
N ASP A 23 10.54 17.68 -6.22
CA ASP A 23 10.09 19.00 -6.67
C ASP A 23 8.90 19.50 -5.83
N LEU A 24 7.94 18.62 -5.56
CA LEU A 24 6.83 18.93 -4.65
C LEU A 24 7.32 19.28 -3.23
N ALA A 25 8.26 18.51 -2.68
CA ALA A 25 8.81 18.79 -1.35
C ALA A 25 9.57 20.12 -1.29
N VAL A 26 10.32 20.47 -2.34
CA VAL A 26 11.00 21.76 -2.49
C VAL A 26 9.98 22.90 -2.49
N GLU A 27 8.89 22.71 -3.25
CA GLU A 27 7.84 23.72 -3.35
C GLU A 27 7.06 23.88 -2.04
N LEU A 28 6.77 22.78 -1.32
CA LEU A 28 6.15 22.80 -0.01
C LEU A 28 7.05 23.48 1.04
N LYS A 29 8.36 23.24 1.00
CA LYS A 29 9.32 23.97 1.83
C LYS A 29 9.28 25.46 1.54
N ARG A 30 9.29 25.84 0.26
CA ARG A 30 9.28 27.24 -0.19
C ARG A 30 8.00 27.99 0.18
N ILE A 31 6.82 27.41 -0.07
CA ILE A 31 5.53 28.07 0.12
C ILE A 31 5.04 27.94 1.57
N MET A 32 5.18 26.76 2.16
CA MET A 32 4.54 26.42 3.45
C MET A 32 5.52 26.38 4.61
N ASN A 33 6.83 26.54 4.37
CA ASN A 33 7.88 26.37 5.37
C ASN A 33 7.84 24.98 6.03
N TRP A 34 7.56 23.96 5.21
CA TRP A 34 7.58 22.56 5.60
C TRP A 34 8.97 21.98 5.36
N GLU A 35 9.72 21.73 6.43
CA GLU A 35 11.08 21.20 6.38
C GLU A 35 11.04 19.66 6.36
N PRO A 36 11.42 19.00 5.27
CA PRO A 36 11.50 17.54 5.24
C PRO A 36 12.74 17.08 6.01
N VAL A 37 12.54 16.41 7.14
CA VAL A 37 13.65 15.96 8.01
C VAL A 37 13.82 14.44 8.03
N TYR A 38 12.83 13.72 7.50
CA TYR A 38 12.86 12.26 7.41
C TYR A 38 12.09 11.79 6.18
N TRP A 39 12.69 10.91 5.39
CA TRP A 39 12.11 10.34 4.18
C TRP A 39 12.08 8.82 4.27
N LEU A 40 10.88 8.27 4.15
CA LEU A 40 10.64 6.84 4.09
C LEU A 40 10.27 6.48 2.64
N SER A 41 11.21 5.92 1.86
CA SER A 41 11.08 5.68 0.42
C SER A 41 11.77 4.39 -0.03
N ILE A 42 11.55 3.95 -1.28
CA ILE A 42 12.23 2.78 -1.88
C ILE A 42 13.20 3.13 -3.00
N ALA A 43 13.25 4.40 -3.41
CA ALA A 43 14.04 4.86 -4.55
C ALA A 43 14.65 6.22 -4.24
N ILE A 44 15.42 6.74 -5.21
CA ILE A 44 15.83 8.15 -5.32
C ILE A 44 16.62 8.72 -4.12
N GLU A 45 17.34 7.88 -3.37
CA GLU A 45 18.14 8.31 -2.21
C GLU A 45 19.15 9.40 -2.56
N LYS A 46 19.88 9.23 -3.67
CA LYS A 46 20.92 10.19 -4.11
C LYS A 46 20.30 11.55 -4.39
N GLU A 47 19.18 11.57 -5.08
CA GLU A 47 18.43 12.77 -5.46
C GLU A 47 17.82 13.44 -4.22
N ILE A 48 17.25 12.67 -3.29
CA ILE A 48 16.76 13.18 -2.00
C ILE A 48 17.92 13.82 -1.21
N LYS A 49 19.08 13.14 -1.13
CA LYS A 49 20.26 13.66 -0.42
C LYS A 49 20.87 14.89 -1.08
N ALA A 50 20.76 15.02 -2.41
CA ALA A 50 21.18 16.23 -3.11
C ALA A 50 20.27 17.42 -2.79
N ALA A 51 18.95 17.22 -2.73
CA ALA A 51 17.99 18.29 -2.45
C ALA A 51 17.84 18.63 -0.96
N PHE A 52 17.95 17.61 -0.09
CA PHE A 52 17.73 17.69 1.36
C PHE A 52 18.85 16.91 2.09
N PRO A 53 20.08 17.44 2.13
CA PRO A 53 21.25 16.72 2.67
C PRO A 53 21.09 16.32 4.15
N ASP A 54 20.45 17.17 4.94
CA ASP A 54 20.22 16.97 6.38
C ASP A 54 19.06 16.01 6.68
N SER A 55 18.27 15.65 5.67
CA SER A 55 17.16 14.72 5.87
C SER A 55 17.66 13.29 6.03
N VAL A 56 17.07 12.54 6.97
CA VAL A 56 17.29 11.10 7.06
C VAL A 56 16.62 10.42 5.87
N PHE A 57 17.33 9.50 5.21
CA PHE A 57 16.72 8.57 4.26
C PHE A 57 16.59 7.20 4.94
N HIS A 58 15.40 6.62 4.85
CA HIS A 58 15.11 5.28 5.34
C HIS A 58 14.45 4.47 4.23
N SER A 59 15.09 3.36 3.86
CA SER A 59 14.52 2.42 2.91
C SER A 59 13.27 1.76 3.50
N MET A 60 12.13 1.79 2.80
CA MET A 60 10.93 1.06 3.24
C MET A 60 11.17 -0.45 3.30
N PHE A 61 12.06 -0.98 2.46
CA PHE A 61 12.41 -2.41 2.52
C PHE A 61 13.14 -2.76 3.83
N GLU A 62 13.99 -1.85 4.32
CA GLU A 62 14.69 -2.02 5.59
C GLU A 62 13.73 -1.78 6.76
N ALA A 63 12.93 -0.71 6.71
CA ALA A 63 11.93 -0.37 7.71
C ALA A 63 10.95 -1.52 7.94
N ARG A 64 10.46 -2.16 6.87
CA ARG A 64 9.53 -3.30 6.94
C ARG A 64 10.11 -4.50 7.69
N ARG A 65 11.45 -4.62 7.70
CA ARG A 65 12.20 -5.68 8.37
C ARG A 65 12.67 -5.28 9.78
N GLY A 66 12.34 -4.07 10.23
CA GLY A 66 12.83 -3.52 11.50
C GLY A 66 14.33 -3.21 11.47
N LEU A 67 14.86 -2.87 10.29
CA LEU A 67 16.23 -2.37 10.11
C LEU A 67 16.16 -0.84 9.99
N PHE A 68 16.93 -0.14 10.82
CA PHE A 68 16.86 1.32 10.97
C PHE A 68 18.15 2.01 10.48
N PRO A 69 18.09 3.23 9.92
CA PRO A 69 19.27 3.94 9.44
C PRO A 69 20.21 4.28 10.59
N SER A 70 21.53 4.11 10.37
CA SER A 70 22.62 4.59 11.25
C SER A 70 22.60 4.09 12.71
N GLY A 71 22.38 2.79 12.91
CA GLY A 71 22.68 2.11 14.19
C GLY A 71 21.87 2.64 15.37
N GLU A 72 20.55 2.40 15.33
CA GLU A 72 19.55 2.60 16.39
C GLU A 72 19.50 4.00 17.05
N PRO A 73 18.30 4.59 17.26
CA PRO A 73 18.21 5.52 18.38
C PRO A 73 18.55 4.72 19.64
N LYS A 74 19.67 5.05 20.32
CA LYS A 74 20.03 4.53 21.65
C LYS A 74 19.03 4.94 22.75
N ILE A 75 17.86 5.43 22.37
CA ILE A 75 16.88 6.06 23.22
C ILE A 75 15.54 5.41 22.91
N ARG A 76 15.07 4.58 23.85
CA ARG A 76 13.65 4.28 24.02
C ARG A 76 12.98 5.58 24.45
N ASN A 77 12.00 6.05 23.68
CA ASN A 77 11.30 7.28 23.98
C ASN A 77 10.77 7.22 25.43
N ARG A 78 11.10 8.21 26.27
CA ARG A 78 10.72 8.19 27.70
C ARG A 78 9.20 8.32 27.92
N LYS A 79 8.45 8.72 26.90
CA LYS A 79 6.98 8.84 26.90
C LYS A 79 6.27 7.59 26.39
N VAL A 80 7.01 6.59 25.93
CA VAL A 80 6.46 5.28 25.57
C VAL A 80 6.40 4.43 26.84
N ASP A 81 5.20 4.30 27.40
CA ASP A 81 4.92 3.52 28.60
C ASP A 81 3.98 2.34 28.31
N GLY A 82 3.56 1.63 29.36
CA GLY A 82 2.59 0.54 29.22
C GLY A 82 1.26 0.98 28.61
N GLY A 83 0.80 2.19 28.93
CA GLY A 83 -0.45 2.75 28.41
C GLY A 83 -0.41 3.03 26.91
N PHE A 84 0.75 3.48 26.39
CA PHE A 84 0.98 3.61 24.96
C PHE A 84 0.81 2.27 24.23
N PHE A 85 1.47 1.22 24.70
CA PHE A 85 1.40 -0.10 24.07
C PHE A 85 0.01 -0.73 24.23
N GLU A 86 -0.62 -0.60 25.40
CA GLU A 86 -1.98 -1.05 25.64
C GLU A 86 -2.98 -0.38 24.68
N SER A 87 -2.90 0.95 24.52
CA SER A 87 -3.79 1.68 23.61
C SER A 87 -3.65 1.26 22.15
N LEU A 88 -2.45 0.83 21.73
CA LEU A 88 -2.17 0.41 20.36
C LEU A 88 -2.30 -1.11 20.15
N SER A 89 -2.43 -1.91 21.21
CA SER A 89 -2.58 -3.37 21.12
C SER A 89 -3.79 -3.81 20.28
N LYS A 90 -4.87 -3.02 20.25
CA LYS A 90 -6.07 -3.25 19.42
C LYS A 90 -5.78 -3.32 17.91
N HIS A 91 -4.63 -2.81 17.46
CA HIS A 91 -4.19 -2.83 16.07
C HIS A 91 -3.19 -3.95 15.74
N GLU A 92 -2.88 -4.83 16.71
CA GLU A 92 -1.98 -5.96 16.47
C GLU A 92 -2.49 -6.88 15.36
N ALA A 93 -3.78 -7.22 15.36
CA ALA A 93 -4.37 -8.06 14.33
C ALA A 93 -4.28 -7.43 12.93
N ASP A 94 -4.51 -6.12 12.81
CA ASP A 94 -4.33 -5.38 11.56
C ASP A 94 -2.88 -5.48 11.09
N PHE A 95 -1.92 -5.25 11.99
CA PHE A 95 -0.50 -5.36 11.69
C PHE A 95 -0.10 -6.76 11.24
N MET A 96 -0.57 -7.81 11.93
CA MET A 96 -0.29 -9.20 11.57
C MET A 96 -0.83 -9.53 10.17
N ASN A 97 -2.02 -9.01 9.84
CA ASN A 97 -2.61 -9.20 8.53
C ASN A 97 -1.78 -8.48 7.43
N ILE A 98 -1.37 -7.25 7.68
CA ILE A 98 -0.47 -6.49 6.78
C ILE A 98 0.86 -7.24 6.58
N LEU A 99 1.44 -7.79 7.65
CA LEU A 99 2.71 -8.50 7.65
C LEU A 99 2.64 -9.85 6.94
N SER A 100 1.48 -10.52 6.94
CA SER A 100 1.29 -11.81 6.27
C SER A 100 1.64 -11.78 4.78
N ARG A 101 1.56 -10.61 4.14
CA ARG A 101 1.95 -10.39 2.73
C ARG A 101 3.45 -10.54 2.48
N SER A 102 4.24 -10.48 3.55
CA SER A 102 5.68 -10.70 3.55
C SER A 102 6.05 -12.12 4.02
N ASP A 103 5.08 -12.98 4.33
CA ASP A 103 5.31 -14.37 4.72
C ASP A 103 5.04 -15.30 3.53
N MET A 104 6.06 -16.01 3.03
CA MET A 104 5.96 -16.79 1.80
C MET A 104 4.86 -17.87 1.85
N ASP A 105 4.71 -18.55 2.98
CA ASP A 105 3.77 -19.66 3.16
C ASP A 105 2.90 -19.52 4.41
N GLY A 106 3.06 -18.43 5.16
CA GLY A 106 2.34 -18.15 6.40
C GLY A 106 3.01 -18.73 7.65
N TRP A 107 4.14 -19.43 7.50
CA TRP A 107 4.84 -20.14 8.57
C TRP A 107 6.31 -19.71 8.72
N CYS A 108 6.77 -18.75 7.91
CA CYS A 108 8.15 -18.29 7.96
C CYS A 108 8.37 -17.23 9.04
N ILE A 109 7.35 -16.44 9.40
CA ILE A 109 7.44 -15.41 10.45
C ILE A 109 6.68 -15.89 11.69
N SER A 110 7.40 -16.22 12.77
CA SER A 110 6.77 -16.73 14.00
C SER A 110 5.93 -15.66 14.69
N TYR A 111 5.00 -16.06 15.55
CA TYR A 111 4.19 -15.11 16.31
C TYR A 111 5.04 -14.14 17.13
N GLU A 112 6.08 -14.65 17.80
CA GLU A 112 7.02 -13.88 18.61
C GLU A 112 7.75 -12.84 17.75
N GLU A 113 8.27 -13.25 16.59
CA GLU A 113 8.97 -12.34 15.67
C GLU A 113 8.05 -11.25 15.12
N ARG A 114 6.79 -11.58 14.83
CA ARG A 114 5.79 -10.59 14.39
C ARG A 114 5.50 -9.57 15.51
N LYS A 115 5.36 -10.06 16.74
CA LYS A 115 5.11 -9.24 17.94
C LYS A 115 6.28 -8.32 18.25
N GLU A 116 7.51 -8.84 18.21
CA GLU A 116 8.74 -8.06 18.38
C GLU A 116 8.85 -6.97 17.33
N LEU A 117 8.57 -7.27 16.05
CA LEU A 117 8.59 -6.27 15.00
C LEU A 117 7.54 -5.18 15.23
N TYR A 118 6.32 -5.54 15.65
CA TYR A 118 5.27 -4.57 15.92
C TYR A 118 5.68 -3.56 16.99
N PHE A 119 6.07 -4.04 18.17
CA PHE A 119 6.46 -3.18 19.28
C PHE A 119 7.75 -2.42 19.00
N GLY A 120 8.71 -3.05 18.31
CA GLY A 120 9.95 -2.39 17.91
C GLY A 120 9.71 -1.23 16.94
N LEU A 121 8.77 -1.37 15.99
CA LEU A 121 8.41 -0.28 15.09
C LEU A 121 7.65 0.85 15.80
N LEU A 122 6.75 0.52 16.74
CA LEU A 122 6.06 1.54 17.53
C LEU A 122 7.02 2.37 18.37
N ASP A 123 7.94 1.72 19.11
CA ASP A 123 8.97 2.39 19.90
C ASP A 123 9.88 3.24 18.99
N TYR A 124 10.34 2.66 17.88
CA TYR A 124 11.17 3.37 16.90
C TYR A 124 10.52 4.65 16.39
N TRP A 125 9.27 4.59 15.93
CA TRP A 125 8.60 5.77 15.39
C TRP A 125 8.34 6.81 16.45
N ALA A 126 8.02 6.40 17.69
CA ALA A 126 7.88 7.34 18.80
C ALA A 126 9.19 8.06 19.09
N SER A 127 10.33 7.34 19.10
CA SER A 127 11.66 7.94 19.27
C SER A 127 12.01 8.89 18.14
N ILE A 128 11.78 8.52 16.88
CA ILE A 128 12.05 9.39 15.72
C ILE A 128 11.21 10.67 15.75
N ILE A 129 9.91 10.55 16.07
CA ILE A 129 9.01 11.71 16.14
C ILE A 129 9.50 12.70 17.20
N GLU A 130 9.91 12.22 18.38
CA GLU A 130 10.42 13.06 19.46
C GLU A 130 11.79 13.66 19.13
N GLU A 131 12.78 12.83 18.77
CA GLU A 131 14.16 13.26 18.54
C GLU A 131 14.27 14.25 17.37
N LYS A 132 13.55 13.99 16.28
CA LYS A 132 13.55 14.87 15.11
C LYS A 132 12.55 16.03 15.24
N GLY A 133 11.78 16.11 16.32
CA GLY A 133 10.80 17.18 16.55
C GLY A 133 9.73 17.24 15.46
N ILE A 134 9.24 16.08 15.02
CA ILE A 134 8.26 15.96 13.94
C ILE A 134 6.94 16.56 14.38
N THR A 135 6.35 17.35 13.49
CA THR A 135 5.10 18.09 13.72
C THR A 135 4.06 17.84 12.62
N LEU A 136 4.44 17.18 11.53
CA LEU A 136 3.55 16.77 10.45
C LEU A 136 4.05 15.46 9.81
N ALA A 137 3.13 14.55 9.49
CA ALA A 137 3.41 13.37 8.70
C ALA A 137 2.61 13.42 7.38
N LEU A 138 3.30 13.33 6.25
CA LEU A 138 2.71 13.38 4.92
C LEU A 138 3.00 12.07 4.17
N PHE A 139 1.95 11.43 3.68
CA PHE A 139 2.06 10.19 2.90
C PHE A 139 1.54 10.41 1.48
N TRP A 140 2.26 9.92 0.48
CA TRP A 140 1.82 9.93 -0.93
C TRP A 140 0.81 8.81 -1.26
N VAL A 141 0.52 7.95 -0.30
CA VAL A 141 -0.48 6.89 -0.40
C VAL A 141 -0.94 6.55 1.01
N ILE A 142 -2.12 5.96 1.15
CA ILE A 142 -2.57 5.48 2.45
C ILE A 142 -1.52 4.54 3.08
N PRO A 143 -1.24 4.66 4.38
CA PRO A 143 -0.37 3.74 5.10
C PRO A 143 -0.89 2.32 4.98
N HIS A 144 -0.13 1.47 4.30
CA HIS A 144 -0.55 0.09 4.01
C HIS A 144 0.59 -0.92 4.08
N GLY A 145 1.82 -0.50 4.42
CA GLY A 145 2.94 -1.37 4.81
C GLY A 145 3.02 -1.44 6.34
N THR A 146 3.72 -2.43 6.91
CA THR A 146 3.87 -2.51 8.37
C THR A 146 4.62 -1.30 8.93
N GLU A 147 5.63 -0.85 8.19
CA GLU A 147 6.43 0.34 8.49
C GLU A 147 5.62 1.64 8.45
N THR A 148 4.71 1.79 7.48
CA THR A 148 3.90 3.00 7.32
C THR A 148 2.69 2.99 8.24
N PHE A 149 2.08 1.82 8.45
CA PHE A 149 0.95 1.64 9.35
C PHE A 149 1.34 1.94 10.80
N THR A 150 2.46 1.41 11.28
CA THR A 150 2.96 1.71 12.64
C THR A 150 3.30 3.19 12.80
N LEU A 151 3.97 3.81 11.82
CA LEU A 151 4.20 5.26 11.83
C LEU A 151 2.89 6.03 11.98
N TYR A 152 1.87 5.68 11.19
CA TYR A 152 0.55 6.28 11.27
C TYR A 152 -0.07 6.15 12.67
N LEU A 153 -0.04 4.95 13.27
CA LEU A 153 -0.59 4.70 14.60
C LEU A 153 0.07 5.59 15.66
N VAL A 154 1.41 5.68 15.63
CA VAL A 154 2.16 6.53 16.57
C VAL A 154 1.84 8.01 16.35
N CYS A 155 1.78 8.47 15.10
CA CYS A 155 1.37 9.84 14.81
C CYS A 155 -0.04 10.15 15.37
N LYS A 156 -0.98 9.21 15.23
CA LYS A 156 -2.34 9.39 15.79
C LYS A 156 -2.36 9.40 17.31
N TYR A 157 -1.60 8.52 17.96
CA TYR A 157 -1.51 8.50 19.41
C TYR A 157 -0.92 9.80 19.96
N LEU A 158 0.16 10.29 19.35
CA LEU A 158 0.85 11.52 19.79
C LEU A 158 0.17 12.82 19.32
N GLY A 159 -0.95 12.72 18.59
CA GLY A 159 -1.66 13.89 18.07
C GLY A 159 -0.93 14.63 16.94
N ILE A 160 0.02 13.97 16.25
CA ILE A 160 0.72 14.53 15.10
C ILE A 160 -0.25 14.61 13.90
N PRO A 161 -0.50 15.81 13.35
CA PRO A 161 -1.23 15.97 12.10
C PRO A 161 -0.70 15.02 11.02
N THR A 162 -1.61 14.28 10.40
CA THR A 162 -1.27 13.28 9.40
C THR A 162 -2.16 13.45 8.18
N LEU A 163 -1.53 13.55 7.01
CA LEU A 163 -2.20 13.76 5.73
C LEU A 163 -1.76 12.71 4.71
N PHE A 164 -2.71 12.19 3.95
CA PHE A 164 -2.50 11.29 2.83
C PHE A 164 -2.93 12.00 1.56
N ILE A 165 -2.08 11.98 0.55
CA ILE A 165 -2.38 12.48 -0.79
C ILE A 165 -2.54 11.27 -1.68
N GLU A 166 -3.77 10.93 -2.06
CA GLU A 166 -4.06 9.76 -2.90
C GLU A 166 -4.32 10.23 -4.34
N PRO A 167 -3.57 9.77 -5.35
CA PRO A 167 -3.98 9.96 -6.74
C PRO A 167 -5.33 9.26 -6.95
N GLY A 168 -6.37 10.04 -7.26
CA GLY A 168 -7.73 9.51 -7.37
C GLY A 168 -7.93 8.77 -8.70
N ILE A 169 -8.37 7.52 -8.65
CA ILE A 169 -8.81 6.77 -9.85
C ILE A 169 -10.10 7.38 -10.44
N ILE A 170 -10.91 8.02 -9.58
CA ILE A 170 -12.27 8.50 -9.89
C ILE A 170 -12.27 9.97 -10.38
N PHE A 171 -11.13 10.65 -10.40
CA PHE A 171 -11.04 12.02 -10.91
C PHE A 171 -9.70 12.22 -11.59
N GLU A 172 -9.70 12.09 -12.92
CA GLU A 172 -8.51 12.36 -13.72
C GLU A 172 -7.95 13.74 -13.36
N LYS A 173 -6.62 13.82 -13.15
CA LYS A 173 -5.91 15.05 -12.77
C LYS A 173 -6.27 15.62 -11.38
N ARG A 174 -6.90 14.85 -10.48
CA ARG A 174 -7.15 15.27 -9.10
C ARG A 174 -6.56 14.30 -8.09
N TYR A 175 -6.15 14.87 -6.97
CA TYR A 175 -5.71 14.12 -5.79
C TYR A 175 -6.77 14.24 -4.71
N MET A 176 -6.99 13.15 -3.98
CA MET A 176 -7.83 13.15 -2.81
C MET A 176 -6.97 13.25 -1.56
N ALA A 177 -7.30 14.19 -0.69
CA ALA A 177 -6.69 14.30 0.63
C ALA A 177 -7.52 13.50 1.65
N SER A 178 -6.84 12.71 2.50
CA SER A 178 -7.44 12.05 3.66
C SER A 178 -6.53 12.21 4.88
N ALA A 179 -7.09 12.10 6.09
CA ALA A 179 -6.33 12.11 7.33
C ALA A 179 -6.51 10.83 8.16
N SER A 180 -7.31 9.86 7.70
CA SER A 180 -7.59 8.63 8.43
C SER A 180 -7.75 7.45 7.47
N ILE A 181 -7.12 6.33 7.81
CA ILE A 181 -7.26 5.08 7.05
C ILE A 181 -8.64 4.45 7.27
N PHE A 182 -9.23 4.68 8.44
CA PHE A 182 -10.54 4.13 8.83
C PHE A 182 -11.70 5.08 8.47
N ASP A 183 -11.41 6.36 8.19
CA ASP A 183 -12.41 7.36 7.83
C ASP A 183 -11.89 8.34 6.77
N ARG A 184 -11.89 7.86 5.52
CA ARG A 184 -11.40 8.62 4.36
C ARG A 184 -12.28 9.81 3.97
N SER A 185 -13.51 9.90 4.49
CA SER A 185 -14.41 11.01 4.17
C SER A 185 -14.43 12.11 5.24
N SER A 186 -13.66 11.97 6.31
CA SER A 186 -13.53 12.97 7.39
C SER A 186 -13.30 14.39 6.86
N LEU A 187 -12.29 14.60 6.02
CA LEU A 187 -11.97 15.91 5.45
C LEU A 187 -13.09 16.45 4.53
N ILE A 188 -13.74 15.56 3.77
CA ILE A 188 -14.87 15.92 2.89
C ILE A 188 -16.06 16.39 3.74
N ARG A 189 -16.38 15.68 4.84
CA ARG A 189 -17.48 16.06 5.73
C ARG A 189 -17.22 17.38 6.43
N MET A 190 -15.98 17.61 6.89
CA MET A 190 -15.56 18.91 7.44
C MET A 190 -15.80 20.04 6.44
N LYS A 191 -15.34 19.87 5.20
CA LYS A 191 -15.55 20.85 4.13
C LYS A 191 -17.03 21.03 3.79
N LYS A 192 -17.81 19.95 3.71
CA LYS A 192 -19.26 20.02 3.45
C LYS A 192 -20.00 20.83 4.52
N ALA A 193 -19.59 20.73 5.79
CA ALA A 193 -20.17 21.54 6.86
C ALA A 193 -19.91 23.04 6.65
N GLU A 194 -18.73 23.43 6.17
CA GLU A 194 -18.42 24.82 5.78
C GLU A 194 -19.35 25.31 4.64
N PHE A 195 -19.73 24.41 3.71
CA PHE A 195 -20.61 24.73 2.58
C PHE A 195 -22.10 24.76 2.93
N LYS A 196 -22.59 23.97 3.89
CA LYS A 196 -24.02 23.99 4.29
C LYS A 196 -24.51 25.37 4.71
N ASN A 197 -23.63 26.22 5.22
CA ASN A 197 -23.96 27.59 5.64
C ASN A 197 -23.95 28.62 4.49
N LYS A 198 -23.68 28.19 3.26
CA LYS A 198 -23.68 29.04 2.06
C LYS A 198 -24.57 28.38 1.01
N LYS A 199 -25.78 28.92 0.78
CA LYS A 199 -26.61 28.56 -0.39
C LYS A 199 -25.87 29.00 -1.66
N ARG A 200 -24.94 28.18 -2.12
CA ARG A 200 -24.24 28.37 -3.38
C ARG A 200 -24.53 27.15 -4.22
N VAL A 201 -25.20 27.37 -5.36
CA VAL A 201 -25.21 26.37 -6.43
C VAL A 201 -23.76 26.25 -6.86
N LEU A 202 -23.13 25.11 -6.54
CA LEU A 202 -21.77 24.82 -6.97
C LEU A 202 -21.86 24.41 -8.44
N ALA A 203 -21.61 25.35 -9.35
CA ALA A 203 -21.33 25.00 -10.73
C ALA A 203 -20.06 24.13 -10.73
N LEU A 204 -20.14 22.97 -11.37
CA LEU A 204 -18.96 22.15 -11.62
C LEU A 204 -18.01 22.93 -12.53
N ASN A 205 -16.70 22.75 -12.31
CA ASN A 205 -15.75 23.26 -13.30
C ASN A 205 -15.82 22.38 -14.57
N GLU A 206 -15.35 22.94 -15.67
CA GLU A 206 -15.39 22.31 -16.99
C GLU A 206 -14.77 20.89 -16.98
N ASP A 207 -13.64 20.71 -16.31
CA ASP A 207 -13.01 19.39 -16.14
C ASP A 207 -13.95 18.35 -15.49
N SER A 208 -14.65 18.73 -14.42
CA SER A 208 -15.53 17.82 -13.68
C SER A 208 -16.80 17.54 -14.46
N ASP A 209 -17.33 18.55 -15.15
CA ASP A 209 -18.51 18.39 -16.00
C ASP A 209 -18.20 17.45 -17.18
N ASN A 210 -17.09 17.68 -17.89
CA ASN A 210 -16.61 16.82 -18.96
C ASN A 210 -16.38 15.38 -18.49
N TYR A 211 -15.80 15.21 -17.29
CA TYR A 211 -15.61 13.89 -16.69
C TYR A 211 -16.94 13.17 -16.44
N LEU A 212 -17.94 13.85 -15.87
CA LEU A 212 -19.26 13.27 -15.60
C LEU A 212 -20.06 13.00 -16.87
N GLN A 213 -20.03 13.92 -17.84
CA GLN A 213 -20.64 13.72 -19.16
C GLN A 213 -20.05 12.48 -19.84
N ARG A 214 -18.71 12.31 -19.77
CA ARG A 214 -18.06 11.09 -20.24
C ARG A 214 -18.55 9.88 -19.46
N LEU A 215 -18.58 9.89 -18.12
CA LEU A 215 -19.09 8.75 -17.34
C LEU A 215 -20.54 8.35 -17.69
N ASN A 216 -21.38 9.31 -18.07
CA ASN A 216 -22.76 9.10 -18.47
C ASN A 216 -22.93 8.66 -19.94
N SER A 217 -21.84 8.59 -20.70
CA SER A 217 -21.84 8.09 -22.10
C SER A 217 -21.78 6.56 -22.17
N ASP A 218 -21.74 5.99 -23.38
CA ASP A 218 -21.73 4.53 -23.56
C ASP A 218 -20.52 3.86 -22.90
N TYR A 219 -20.76 2.72 -22.24
CA TYR A 219 -19.75 2.01 -21.44
C TYR A 219 -18.46 1.69 -22.23
N GLY A 220 -18.58 1.42 -23.54
CA GLY A 220 -17.43 1.19 -24.43
C GLY A 220 -16.53 2.42 -24.59
N SER A 221 -17.11 3.63 -24.64
CA SER A 221 -16.38 4.89 -24.69
C SER A 221 -15.70 5.27 -23.38
N VAL A 222 -16.28 4.88 -22.24
CA VAL A 222 -15.83 5.30 -20.89
C VAL A 222 -14.68 4.45 -20.34
N THR A 223 -14.49 3.23 -20.83
CA THR A 223 -13.49 2.31 -20.29
C THR A 223 -12.10 2.98 -20.27
N PRO A 224 -11.50 3.22 -19.09
CA PRO A 224 -10.20 3.87 -18.98
C PRO A 224 -9.12 3.13 -19.76
N GLU A 225 -8.13 3.85 -20.28
CA GLU A 225 -7.09 3.25 -21.11
C GLU A 225 -6.30 2.16 -20.38
N TYR A 226 -6.11 2.32 -19.07
CA TYR A 226 -5.48 1.31 -18.21
C TYR A 226 -6.31 0.02 -18.08
N LEU A 227 -7.63 0.07 -18.30
CA LEU A 227 -8.51 -1.10 -18.41
C LEU A 227 -8.58 -1.67 -19.83
N LYS A 228 -8.40 -0.82 -20.87
CA LYS A 228 -8.38 -1.22 -22.28
C LYS A 228 -7.13 -2.03 -22.65
N LYS A 229 -5.98 -1.69 -22.06
CA LYS A 229 -4.78 -2.53 -22.18
C LYS A 229 -5.09 -3.86 -21.48
N PRO A 230 -4.93 -5.01 -22.16
CA PRO A 230 -5.00 -6.29 -21.48
C PRO A 230 -4.08 -6.21 -20.28
N TRP A 231 -4.62 -6.48 -19.09
CA TRP A 231 -3.83 -6.51 -17.85
C TRP A 231 -2.91 -7.75 -17.83
N GLY A 232 -2.07 -7.89 -18.86
CA GLY A 232 -1.11 -8.95 -19.13
C GLY A 232 -0.89 -9.04 -20.63
N ARG A 233 0.33 -9.34 -21.08
CA ARG A 233 0.44 -10.02 -22.38
C ARG A 233 -0.46 -11.25 -22.31
N GLU A 234 -1.16 -11.57 -23.40
CA GLU A 234 -1.64 -12.94 -23.58
C GLU A 234 -0.43 -13.84 -23.42
N ILE A 235 -0.31 -14.48 -22.26
CA ILE A 235 0.76 -15.44 -22.03
C ILE A 235 0.47 -16.55 -23.02
N ALA A 236 1.41 -16.78 -23.94
CA ALA A 236 1.32 -17.89 -24.89
C ALA A 236 0.96 -19.15 -24.10
N GLN A 237 -0.10 -19.86 -24.47
CA GLN A 237 -0.51 -21.07 -23.76
C GLN A 237 0.23 -22.29 -24.33
N GLY A 238 0.38 -23.33 -23.51
CA GLY A 238 1.03 -24.57 -23.92
C GLY A 238 2.53 -24.39 -24.17
N TRP A 239 3.00 -24.78 -25.36
CA TRP A 239 4.43 -24.81 -25.69
C TRP A 239 5.13 -23.45 -25.64
N GLY A 240 4.44 -22.36 -25.99
CA GLY A 240 5.00 -21.02 -25.92
C GLY A 240 5.29 -20.59 -24.48
N GLU A 241 4.44 -20.99 -23.54
CA GLU A 241 4.63 -20.73 -22.11
C GLU A 241 5.85 -21.44 -21.55
N LEU A 242 5.99 -22.72 -21.89
CA LEU A 242 7.08 -23.56 -21.43
C LEU A 242 8.42 -23.03 -21.96
N LYS A 243 8.45 -22.60 -23.22
CA LYS A 243 9.63 -21.96 -23.83
C LYS A 243 10.00 -20.67 -23.11
N GLU A 244 9.03 -19.84 -22.75
CA GLU A 244 9.28 -18.60 -21.98
C GLU A 244 9.82 -18.89 -20.58
N ASP A 245 9.21 -19.84 -19.86
CA ASP A 245 9.66 -20.26 -18.53
C ASP A 245 11.09 -20.86 -18.60
N LEU A 246 11.39 -21.68 -19.62
CA LEU A 246 12.72 -22.22 -19.87
C LEU A 246 13.75 -21.13 -20.18
N ASN A 247 13.40 -20.15 -21.01
CA ASN A 247 14.29 -19.04 -21.33
C ASN A 247 14.64 -18.23 -20.07
N LYS A 248 13.64 -17.92 -19.24
CA LYS A 248 13.84 -17.23 -17.95
C LYS A 248 14.66 -18.07 -16.98
N PHE A 249 14.42 -19.37 -16.92
CA PHE A 249 15.24 -20.27 -16.11
C PHE A 249 16.71 -20.21 -16.56
N MET A 250 16.96 -20.32 -17.87
CA MET A 250 18.31 -20.25 -18.41
C MET A 250 18.97 -18.88 -18.17
N GLU A 251 18.21 -17.78 -18.17
CA GLU A 251 18.69 -16.45 -17.78
C GLU A 251 19.13 -16.42 -16.30
N VAL A 252 18.35 -17.00 -15.40
CA VAL A 252 18.69 -17.08 -13.97
C VAL A 252 19.95 -17.93 -13.75
N ILE A 253 20.09 -19.04 -14.47
CA ILE A 253 21.28 -19.90 -14.39
C ILE A 253 22.53 -19.21 -14.97
N ARG A 254 22.39 -18.43 -16.06
CA ARG A 254 23.51 -17.71 -16.69
C ARG A 254 24.01 -16.49 -15.91
N THR A 255 23.21 -15.96 -14.98
CA THR A 255 23.56 -14.76 -14.21
C THR A 255 24.21 -15.15 -12.89
N ASP A 256 23.43 -15.21 -11.81
CA ASP A 256 23.87 -15.73 -10.51
C ASP A 256 22.65 -16.32 -9.80
N PRO A 257 22.44 -17.64 -9.83
CA PRO A 257 21.26 -18.27 -9.25
C PRO A 257 21.23 -18.20 -7.72
N PHE A 258 22.38 -18.03 -7.06
CA PHE A 258 22.51 -18.06 -5.60
C PHE A 258 22.55 -16.68 -4.95
N LYS A 259 22.81 -15.62 -5.73
CA LYS A 259 22.70 -14.23 -5.27
C LYS A 259 21.34 -13.97 -4.62
N LYS A 260 21.38 -13.37 -3.44
CA LYS A 260 20.18 -12.95 -2.70
C LYS A 260 19.42 -11.90 -3.50
N ALA A 261 18.19 -12.24 -3.87
CA ALA A 261 17.23 -11.35 -4.46
C ALA A 261 16.57 -10.55 -3.33
N ARG A 262 16.79 -9.22 -3.32
CA ARG A 262 16.04 -8.31 -2.44
C ARG A 262 14.57 -8.37 -2.81
N PHE A 263 13.80 -9.15 -2.06
CA PHE A 263 12.38 -9.37 -2.29
C PHE A 263 11.60 -9.10 -1.01
N HIS A 264 10.35 -8.67 -1.14
CA HIS A 264 9.54 -8.22 0.00
C HIS A 264 9.01 -9.37 0.88
N MET A 265 9.31 -10.62 0.53
CA MET A 265 8.84 -11.83 1.24
C MET A 265 10.00 -12.57 1.88
N LYS A 266 9.74 -13.06 3.09
CA LYS A 266 10.57 -13.93 3.92
C LYS A 266 10.31 -15.39 3.59
N ILE A 267 11.38 -16.16 3.41
CA ILE A 267 11.31 -17.54 2.89
C ILE A 267 11.76 -18.62 3.86
N SER A 268 12.34 -18.22 4.98
CA SER A 268 12.94 -19.13 5.95
C SER A 268 12.60 -18.66 7.36
N ARG A 269 12.93 -19.50 8.34
CA ARG A 269 12.79 -19.19 9.76
C ARG A 269 13.94 -18.34 10.31
N ALA A 270 14.97 -18.05 9.51
CA ALA A 270 16.01 -17.09 9.91
C ALA A 270 15.38 -15.73 10.19
N SER A 271 15.94 -14.89 11.06
CA SER A 271 15.34 -13.59 11.38
C SER A 271 15.07 -12.73 10.14
N MET A 272 13.94 -12.01 10.12
CA MET A 272 13.63 -10.96 9.14
C MET A 272 14.74 -9.93 9.02
N LYS A 273 15.58 -9.72 10.03
CA LYS A 273 16.69 -8.76 9.96
C LYS A 273 17.89 -9.30 9.18
N HIS A 274 17.93 -10.61 8.87
CA HIS A 274 19.08 -11.26 8.25
C HIS A 274 18.86 -11.59 6.77
N GLN A 275 19.91 -11.50 5.94
CA GLN A 275 19.80 -11.78 4.49
C GLN A 275 19.46 -13.25 4.17
N ASP A 276 19.58 -14.15 5.15
CA ASP A 276 19.17 -15.55 5.00
C ASP A 276 17.65 -15.76 4.94
N SER A 277 16.87 -14.73 5.30
CA SER A 277 15.43 -14.73 5.07
C SER A 277 15.07 -14.36 3.63
N ASP A 278 16.02 -13.94 2.81
CA ASP A 278 15.78 -13.51 1.42
C ASP A 278 15.88 -14.68 0.44
N PHE A 279 15.09 -14.60 -0.63
CA PHE A 279 15.20 -15.50 -1.78
C PHE A 279 16.59 -15.44 -2.41
N SER A 280 17.10 -16.55 -2.91
CA SER A 280 18.07 -16.50 -4.01
C SER A 280 17.35 -16.18 -5.33
N ASN A 281 18.07 -15.77 -6.37
CA ASN A 281 17.48 -15.56 -7.70
C ASN A 281 16.75 -16.82 -8.21
N LEU A 282 17.33 -18.00 -8.02
CA LEU A 282 16.71 -19.28 -8.36
C LEU A 282 15.49 -19.56 -7.48
N GLY A 283 15.59 -19.37 -6.17
CA GLY A 283 14.47 -19.54 -5.25
C GLY A 283 13.29 -18.64 -5.63
N ARG A 284 13.56 -17.37 -5.98
CA ARG A 284 12.55 -16.41 -6.43
C ARG A 284 11.88 -16.88 -7.71
N PHE A 285 12.67 -17.36 -8.68
CA PHE A 285 12.13 -17.89 -9.93
C PHE A 285 11.22 -19.10 -9.69
N LEU A 286 11.67 -20.08 -8.91
CA LEU A 286 10.89 -21.28 -8.59
C LEU A 286 9.61 -20.94 -7.83
N TYR A 287 9.65 -19.99 -6.91
CA TYR A 287 8.46 -19.50 -6.22
C TYR A 287 7.44 -18.89 -7.17
N LEU A 288 7.86 -17.99 -8.07
CA LEU A 288 6.98 -17.36 -9.05
C LEU A 288 6.39 -18.38 -10.02
N LEU A 289 7.20 -19.36 -10.45
CA LEU A 289 6.76 -20.45 -11.31
C LEU A 289 5.69 -21.30 -10.59
N ARG A 290 5.94 -21.70 -9.34
CA ARG A 290 4.98 -22.44 -8.52
C ARG A 290 3.69 -21.64 -8.31
N SER A 291 3.79 -20.35 -8.01
CA SER A 291 2.65 -19.45 -7.82
C SER A 291 1.79 -19.36 -9.10
N LYS A 292 2.42 -19.19 -10.26
CA LYS A 292 1.77 -19.19 -11.58
C LYS A 292 0.93 -20.45 -11.81
N TYR A 293 1.51 -21.64 -11.61
CA TYR A 293 0.79 -22.90 -11.81
C TYR A 293 -0.29 -23.15 -10.74
N ARG A 294 -0.05 -22.76 -9.48
CA ARG A 294 -1.06 -22.81 -8.42
C ARG A 294 -2.27 -21.94 -8.79
N ASN A 295 -2.05 -20.73 -9.27
CA ASN A 295 -3.14 -19.81 -9.63
C ASN A 295 -3.96 -20.32 -10.82
N LYS A 296 -3.35 -21.03 -11.78
CA LYS A 296 -4.09 -21.74 -12.84
C LYS A 296 -4.98 -22.85 -12.29
N LYS A 297 -4.47 -23.68 -11.38
CA LYS A 297 -5.26 -24.73 -10.72
C LYS A 297 -6.43 -24.12 -9.94
N LEU A 298 -6.19 -23.07 -9.17
CA LEU A 298 -7.22 -22.34 -8.42
C LEU A 298 -8.27 -21.72 -9.36
N LYS A 299 -7.87 -21.16 -10.50
CA LYS A 299 -8.82 -20.64 -11.50
C LYS A 299 -9.72 -21.74 -12.07
N LYS A 300 -9.17 -22.92 -12.35
CA LYS A 300 -9.95 -24.08 -12.82
C LYS A 300 -10.94 -24.53 -11.74
N LEU A 301 -10.49 -24.61 -10.49
CA LEU A 301 -11.33 -24.96 -9.35
C LEU A 301 -12.45 -23.95 -9.11
N TYR A 302 -12.15 -22.65 -9.16
CA TYR A 302 -13.16 -21.59 -9.07
C TYR A 302 -14.22 -21.76 -10.16
N ARG A 303 -13.80 -21.97 -11.42
CA ARG A 303 -14.72 -22.18 -12.54
C ARG A 303 -15.60 -23.42 -12.39
N SER A 304 -15.13 -24.48 -11.73
CA SER A 304 -15.97 -25.66 -11.47
C SER A 304 -17.04 -25.42 -10.41
N PHE A 305 -16.93 -24.37 -9.61
CA PHE A 305 -17.96 -23.93 -8.66
C PHE A 305 -18.87 -22.83 -9.22
N CYS A 306 -18.56 -22.28 -10.40
CA CYS A 306 -19.38 -21.25 -11.01
C CYS A 306 -20.63 -21.84 -11.66
N GLU A 307 -21.76 -21.21 -11.39
CA GLU A 307 -23.05 -21.49 -12.02
C GLU A 307 -23.57 -20.24 -12.74
N THR A 308 -24.53 -20.42 -13.65
CA THR A 308 -25.23 -19.28 -14.26
C THR A 308 -26.27 -18.77 -13.28
N PRO A 309 -26.20 -17.51 -12.80
CA PRO A 309 -27.14 -17.00 -11.82
C PRO A 309 -28.54 -16.79 -12.43
N ASP A 310 -29.57 -17.16 -11.67
CA ASP A 310 -30.96 -16.82 -12.00
C ASP A 310 -31.26 -15.38 -11.57
N LEU A 311 -31.31 -14.49 -12.56
CA LEU A 311 -31.54 -13.06 -12.34
C LEU A 311 -33.02 -12.70 -12.09
N ASN A 312 -33.94 -13.67 -12.18
CA ASN A 312 -35.36 -13.44 -11.88
C ASN A 312 -35.69 -13.63 -10.39
N SER A 313 -34.80 -14.30 -9.63
CA SER A 313 -34.92 -14.40 -8.17
C SER A 313 -34.49 -13.11 -7.49
N ASN A 314 -34.95 -12.84 -6.26
CA ASN A 314 -34.35 -11.78 -5.45
C ASN A 314 -32.93 -12.17 -5.03
N TYR A 315 -31.96 -11.30 -5.26
CA TYR A 315 -30.56 -11.57 -4.93
C TYR A 315 -29.80 -10.34 -4.46
N VAL A 316 -28.71 -10.59 -3.74
CA VAL A 316 -27.63 -9.63 -3.50
C VAL A 316 -26.40 -10.08 -4.28
N TYR A 317 -25.86 -9.18 -5.09
CA TYR A 317 -24.62 -9.41 -5.81
C TYR A 317 -23.43 -8.90 -4.97
N PHE A 318 -22.50 -9.80 -4.66
CA PHE A 318 -21.29 -9.50 -3.91
C PHE A 318 -20.07 -9.64 -4.82
N ALA A 319 -19.54 -8.51 -5.29
CA ALA A 319 -18.28 -8.47 -6.03
C ALA A 319 -17.10 -8.43 -5.04
N ALA A 320 -16.30 -9.50 -4.99
CA ALA A 320 -15.15 -9.56 -4.12
C ALA A 320 -14.07 -8.55 -4.52
N ASN A 321 -13.44 -7.94 -3.52
CA ASN A 321 -12.28 -7.09 -3.69
C ASN A 321 -11.03 -7.96 -3.94
N TYR A 322 -10.06 -7.42 -4.68
CA TYR A 322 -8.74 -8.05 -4.74
C TYR A 322 -8.08 -7.97 -3.36
N GLN A 323 -7.47 -9.07 -2.91
CA GLN A 323 -6.69 -9.10 -1.69
C GLN A 323 -5.31 -9.75 -1.93
N PRO A 324 -4.25 -9.25 -1.29
CA PRO A 324 -4.25 -8.07 -0.42
C PRO A 324 -4.20 -6.74 -1.21
N GLU A 325 -5.03 -5.76 -0.84
CA GLU A 325 -5.03 -4.40 -1.40
C GLU A 325 -5.05 -3.36 -0.27
N ALA A 326 -4.52 -2.15 -0.47
CA ALA A 326 -4.46 -1.14 0.59
C ALA A 326 -5.86 -0.72 1.12
N THR A 327 -6.87 -0.77 0.23
CA THR A 327 -8.27 -0.48 0.55
C THR A 327 -8.97 -1.57 1.35
N THR A 328 -8.44 -2.80 1.35
CA THR A 328 -8.92 -3.89 2.21
C THR A 328 -8.03 -4.05 3.44
N THR A 329 -6.72 -3.98 3.26
CA THR A 329 -5.70 -4.28 4.27
C THR A 329 -4.72 -3.10 4.34
N PRO A 330 -4.81 -2.22 5.36
CA PRO A 330 -5.60 -2.33 6.59
C PRO A 330 -6.98 -1.68 6.58
N ALA A 331 -7.37 -0.94 5.54
CA ALA A 331 -8.47 0.02 5.65
C ALA A 331 -9.85 -0.60 5.97
N ALA A 332 -10.08 -1.89 5.70
CA ALA A 332 -11.34 -2.56 6.02
C ALA A 332 -11.40 -3.16 7.44
N GLY A 333 -10.30 -3.14 8.21
CA GLY A 333 -10.22 -3.77 9.52
C GLY A 333 -10.71 -5.22 9.49
N TYR A 334 -11.67 -5.56 10.35
CA TYR A 334 -12.30 -6.90 10.42
C TYR A 334 -12.97 -7.35 9.11
N TYR A 335 -13.43 -6.41 8.27
CA TYR A 335 -14.06 -6.72 6.98
C TYR A 335 -13.05 -7.12 5.89
N THR A 336 -11.78 -7.29 6.25
CA THR A 336 -10.84 -8.01 5.39
C THR A 336 -11.23 -9.49 5.26
N ASP A 337 -11.85 -10.09 6.28
CA ASP A 337 -12.32 -11.47 6.21
C ASP A 337 -13.63 -11.54 5.39
N LEU A 338 -13.52 -12.04 4.16
CA LEU A 338 -14.67 -12.18 3.26
C LEU A 338 -15.68 -13.22 3.76
N TYR A 339 -15.25 -14.25 4.50
CA TYR A 339 -16.19 -15.21 5.11
C TYR A 339 -17.01 -14.55 6.20
N LEU A 340 -16.38 -13.71 7.04
CA LEU A 340 -17.09 -12.91 8.03
C LEU A 340 -18.09 -11.96 7.35
N CYS A 341 -17.66 -11.26 6.29
CA CYS A 341 -18.53 -10.38 5.51
C CYS A 341 -19.75 -11.12 4.95
N LEU A 342 -19.53 -12.28 4.32
CA LEU A 342 -20.60 -13.09 3.73
C LEU A 342 -21.51 -13.70 4.79
N THR A 343 -20.98 -14.07 5.95
CA THR A 343 -21.76 -14.57 7.09
C THR A 343 -22.66 -13.49 7.67
N MET A 344 -22.15 -12.27 7.81
CA MET A 344 -22.96 -11.14 8.26
C MET A 344 -24.03 -10.79 7.21
N LEU A 345 -23.66 -10.79 5.93
CA LEU A 345 -24.58 -10.50 4.84
C LEU A 345 -25.71 -11.54 4.76
N SER A 346 -25.38 -12.84 4.82
CA SER A 346 -26.38 -13.92 4.75
C SER A 346 -27.39 -13.88 5.89
N ARG A 347 -26.97 -13.40 7.08
CA ARG A 347 -27.86 -13.19 8.24
C ARG A 347 -28.70 -11.91 8.14
N SER A 348 -28.28 -10.95 7.32
CA SER A 348 -28.91 -9.63 7.23
C SER A 348 -29.89 -9.49 6.07
N ILE A 349 -29.81 -10.36 5.06
CA ILE A 349 -30.71 -10.34 3.91
C ILE A 349 -32.02 -11.08 4.20
N PRO A 350 -33.14 -10.75 3.52
CA PRO A 350 -34.41 -11.43 3.75
C PRO A 350 -34.34 -12.92 3.41
N THR A 351 -35.14 -13.73 4.12
CA THR A 351 -35.25 -15.18 3.88
C THR A 351 -35.62 -15.46 2.41
N GLY A 352 -34.93 -16.42 1.80
CA GLY A 352 -35.14 -16.81 0.40
C GLY A 352 -34.35 -16.02 -0.63
N TRP A 353 -33.69 -14.91 -0.24
CA TRP A 353 -32.78 -14.19 -1.14
C TRP A 353 -31.48 -14.96 -1.35
N LYS A 354 -30.94 -14.89 -2.57
CA LYS A 354 -29.66 -15.52 -2.94
C LYS A 354 -28.50 -14.52 -2.80
N ILE A 355 -27.31 -15.00 -2.48
CA ILE A 355 -26.07 -14.22 -2.60
C ILE A 355 -25.28 -14.73 -3.80
N TYR A 356 -25.09 -13.88 -4.80
CA TYR A 356 -24.21 -14.16 -5.93
C TYR A 356 -22.84 -13.57 -5.66
N PHE A 357 -21.94 -14.43 -5.19
CA PHE A 357 -20.54 -14.09 -4.99
C PHE A 357 -19.78 -14.18 -6.31
N LYS A 358 -19.04 -13.11 -6.65
CA LYS A 358 -18.13 -13.10 -7.79
C LYS A 358 -16.73 -12.74 -7.32
N GLU A 359 -15.82 -13.66 -7.50
CA GLU A 359 -14.41 -13.47 -7.16
C GLU A 359 -13.71 -12.45 -8.07
N ASN A 360 -12.71 -11.76 -7.54
CA ASN A 360 -11.89 -10.83 -8.30
C ASN A 360 -10.92 -11.57 -9.23
N MET A 361 -10.97 -11.31 -10.53
CA MET A 361 -10.10 -11.99 -11.50
C MET A 361 -8.59 -11.82 -11.23
N ALA A 362 -8.19 -10.77 -10.52
CA ALA A 362 -6.79 -10.52 -10.21
C ALA A 362 -6.19 -11.56 -9.24
N ILE A 363 -6.98 -12.24 -8.41
CA ILE A 363 -6.45 -13.27 -7.49
C ILE A 363 -5.86 -14.48 -8.23
N PHE A 364 -6.32 -14.75 -9.45
CA PHE A 364 -5.84 -15.86 -10.28
C PHE A 364 -4.63 -15.49 -11.15
N ARG A 365 -4.12 -14.27 -11.02
CA ARG A 365 -2.94 -13.84 -11.78
C ARG A 365 -1.68 -14.11 -10.97
N PRO A 366 -0.57 -14.50 -11.61
CA PRO A 366 0.71 -14.55 -10.91
C PRO A 366 1.04 -13.16 -10.37
N LEU A 367 1.71 -13.11 -9.21
CA LEU A 367 2.21 -11.87 -8.63
C LEU A 367 2.96 -11.06 -9.69
N ARG A 368 2.40 -9.90 -10.07
CA ARG A 368 3.15 -8.89 -10.80
C ARG A 368 4.07 -8.23 -9.79
N ILE A 369 5.34 -8.55 -9.90
CA ILE A 369 6.36 -7.81 -9.16
C ILE A 369 6.28 -6.37 -9.67
N ILE A 370 5.90 -5.42 -8.81
CA ILE A 370 6.38 -4.05 -8.93
C ILE A 370 7.89 -4.23 -9.00
N GLN A 371 8.46 -4.09 -10.20
CA GLN A 371 9.88 -4.23 -10.42
C GLN A 371 10.56 -3.43 -9.31
N SER A 372 11.29 -4.13 -8.44
CA SER A 372 12.29 -3.48 -7.59
C SER A 372 13.07 -2.58 -8.53
N VAL A 373 12.97 -1.27 -8.28
CA VAL A 373 13.70 -0.14 -8.87
C VAL A 373 14.42 -0.51 -10.18
N PRO A 374 14.03 0.05 -11.34
CA PRO A 374 14.83 -0.09 -12.54
C PRO A 374 16.29 0.22 -12.17
N SER A 375 17.18 -0.76 -12.39
CA SER A 375 18.61 -0.50 -12.31
C SER A 375 18.87 0.75 -13.14
N GLN A 376 19.50 1.75 -12.53
CA GLN A 376 19.96 2.97 -13.20
C GLN A 376 20.66 2.57 -14.50
N ASN A 377 19.94 2.71 -15.61
CA ASN A 377 20.44 2.71 -16.98
C ASN A 377 19.39 3.49 -17.77
N GLY A 378 19.45 4.82 -17.59
CA GLY A 378 18.78 5.75 -18.46
C GLY A 378 19.31 5.53 -19.88
N LYS A 379 18.42 5.06 -20.75
CA LYS A 379 18.38 5.59 -22.10
C LYS A 379 17.07 6.34 -22.20
N GLU A 380 17.18 7.66 -22.09
CA GLU A 380 16.21 8.61 -22.58
C GLU A 380 15.83 8.20 -24.00
N GLN A 381 14.54 7.97 -24.23
CA GLN A 381 13.99 8.08 -25.57
C GLN A 381 13.41 9.49 -25.66
N SER A 382 14.06 10.23 -26.56
CA SER A 382 13.79 11.57 -27.09
C SER A 382 12.33 11.90 -27.30
#